data_AF-A0A1A7WYA1-F1
#
_entry.id   AF-A0A1A7WYA1-F1
#
_cell.length_a   1.000
_cell.length_b   1.000
_cell.length_c   1.000
_cell.angle_alpha   90.00
_cell.angle_beta   90.00
_cell.angle_gamma   90.00
#
_symmetry.space_group_name_H-M   'P 1'
#
loop_
_entity.id
_entity.type
_entity.pdbx_description
1 polymer ?
#
loop_
_entity_poly.entity_id
_entity_poly.type
_entity_poly.pdbx_seq_one_letter_code
_entity_poly.pdbx_strand_id
1 'polypeptide(L)'
;WLFQIPVIPEDIFFTYEFTSVVREEDGVTNSAGLDCIPLVDQRLLYACCPFLGEFRKLLAAFVSGSTARSGGIIRKITPTSAELKDTPTAMRSQQKLQVDLEQAFFHNQPPSLRRTVEFVAERVGSNAVKHMKATLVRELVERGEKMLRDGLESPNSNASKLNDSICARLCEAGLEALAKATRYCNEKSPEAIRVLLPDETTPTVLTTSENITKRLAAEKACGWLSANITALVRREWRSRYDRVIKIFRSPVAADPADVDGVVAELVHPEESTTPKKKQGSERVTCCPPHCKHSSPLPSDILIEIKELLSIAVGPRTDDDLPTSSHLRTLLHRVEGTLTCRKYLTASSEQMLLNCTVLLASKLVSGELPVRCLLRHSGQGGVVVDDGSGSEPPVSELLEQLAELWGRDCCLSSPLHQLFSPLTITALLKASNTERTNYLLLVRKLVDKAILSEEEVISHWKKLTDLTLPAELIENFQLQSQGQKGFPPLTEMQKCIDTMQISHQTLEGAT
;
A
#
# COMPACT_ATOMS: atom_id res chain seq x y z
N TRP A 1 -7.16 5.59 -57.72
CA TRP A 1 -8.27 5.92 -56.80
C TRP A 1 -7.97 5.66 -55.32
N LEU A 2 -7.49 4.46 -54.95
CA LEU A 2 -7.17 4.09 -53.57
C LEU A 2 -5.87 4.82 -53.19
N PHE A 3 -5.00 4.96 -54.20
CA PHE A 3 -3.76 5.70 -54.18
C PHE A 3 -3.86 7.13 -54.77
N GLN A 4 -5.06 7.69 -54.93
CA GLN A 4 -5.21 9.12 -55.31
C GLN A 4 -4.99 10.07 -54.10
N ILE A 5 -4.42 9.56 -53.01
CA ILE A 5 -4.04 10.39 -51.86
C ILE A 5 -2.71 11.06 -52.27
N PRO A 6 -2.65 12.40 -52.32
CA PRO A 6 -1.56 13.14 -52.98
C PRO A 6 -0.18 13.01 -52.30
N VAL A 7 -0.10 12.31 -51.17
CA VAL A 7 1.13 12.10 -50.38
C VAL A 7 1.42 10.60 -50.23
N ILE A 8 1.14 9.83 -51.27
CA ILE A 8 1.66 8.47 -51.37
C ILE A 8 3.02 8.57 -52.05
N PRO A 9 4.11 8.10 -51.42
CA PRO A 9 5.41 8.02 -52.07
C PRO A 9 5.31 6.98 -53.18
N GLU A 10 5.01 7.42 -54.40
CA GLU A 10 4.95 6.56 -55.59
C GLU A 10 6.28 5.82 -55.76
N ASP A 11 7.37 6.47 -55.41
CA ASP A 11 8.76 6.00 -55.45
C ASP A 11 9.03 4.78 -54.55
N ILE A 12 8.21 4.52 -53.52
CA ILE A 12 8.40 3.38 -52.61
C ILE A 12 7.66 2.13 -53.10
N PHE A 13 6.56 2.30 -53.82
CA PHE A 13 5.71 1.19 -54.30
C PHE A 13 5.93 0.85 -55.78
N PHE A 14 6.33 1.84 -56.58
CA PHE A 14 6.64 1.69 -58.00
C PHE A 14 8.16 1.76 -58.23
N THR A 15 8.93 1.04 -57.41
CA THR A 15 10.32 0.73 -57.77
C THR A 15 10.32 -0.16 -59.02
N TYR A 16 11.30 0.08 -59.89
CA TYR A 16 11.47 -0.34 -61.29
C TYR A 16 11.37 -1.87 -61.60
N GLU A 17 11.01 -2.71 -60.63
CA GLU A 17 10.88 -4.17 -60.78
C GLU A 17 9.48 -4.65 -61.21
N PHE A 18 8.44 -3.82 -61.16
CA PHE A 18 7.12 -4.24 -61.66
C PHE A 18 6.98 -4.12 -63.18
N THR A 19 7.80 -3.28 -63.82
CA THR A 19 7.77 -3.01 -65.27
C THR A 19 8.44 -4.10 -66.10
N SER A 20 9.27 -4.97 -65.48
CA SER A 20 9.93 -6.08 -66.17
C SER A 20 8.98 -7.25 -66.42
N VAL A 21 7.95 -7.43 -65.58
CA VAL A 21 6.97 -8.52 -65.71
C VAL A 21 5.91 -8.22 -66.79
N VAL A 22 5.73 -6.96 -67.19
CA VAL A 22 4.75 -6.55 -68.21
C VAL A 22 5.34 -6.58 -69.63
N ARG A 23 6.66 -6.76 -69.79
CA ARG A 23 7.32 -6.78 -71.11
C ARG A 23 7.47 -8.15 -71.75
N GLU A 24 7.12 -9.23 -71.05
CA GLU A 24 7.06 -10.57 -71.62
C GLU A 24 5.62 -10.95 -71.96
N GLU A 25 4.97 -10.21 -72.86
CA GLU A 25 3.84 -10.72 -73.67
C GLU A 25 3.49 -9.72 -74.79
N ASP A 26 4.49 -9.31 -75.58
CA ASP A 26 4.23 -8.79 -76.94
C ASP A 26 3.89 -9.97 -77.88
N GLY A 27 2.74 -10.59 -77.60
CA GLY A 27 2.13 -11.64 -78.40
C GLY A 27 0.76 -11.19 -78.88
N VAL A 28 0.67 -10.86 -80.16
CA VAL A 28 -0.53 -10.45 -80.90
C VAL A 28 -1.79 -11.19 -80.44
N THR A 29 -2.69 -10.51 -79.72
CA THR A 29 -4.14 -10.70 -79.86
C THR A 29 -4.89 -9.42 -79.47
N ASN A 30 -5.73 -8.94 -80.39
CA ASN A 30 -6.77 -7.95 -80.13
C ASN A 30 -7.79 -8.52 -79.13
N SER A 31 -7.48 -8.48 -77.84
CA SER A 31 -8.51 -8.56 -76.80
C SER A 31 -8.31 -7.36 -75.89
N ALA A 32 -9.32 -6.48 -75.84
CA ALA A 32 -9.42 -5.57 -74.71
C ALA A 32 -9.43 -6.46 -73.47
N GLY A 33 -8.33 -6.46 -72.72
CA GLY A 33 -8.22 -7.22 -71.48
C GLY A 33 -9.39 -6.88 -70.56
N LEU A 34 -9.73 -7.80 -69.66
CA LEU A 34 -10.79 -7.60 -68.66
C LEU A 34 -10.64 -6.27 -67.89
N ASP A 35 -9.41 -5.76 -67.79
CA ASP A 35 -9.03 -4.48 -67.17
C ASP A 35 -9.60 -3.25 -67.90
N CYS A 36 -9.98 -3.38 -69.17
CA CYS A 36 -10.60 -2.33 -69.98
C CYS A 36 -12.13 -2.37 -69.94
N ILE A 37 -12.73 -3.36 -69.27
CA ILE A 37 -14.18 -3.48 -69.14
C ILE A 37 -14.62 -2.71 -67.88
N PRO A 38 -15.62 -1.81 -67.95
CA PRO A 38 -16.13 -1.07 -66.79
C PRO A 38 -17.01 -1.96 -65.89
N LEU A 39 -16.60 -3.22 -65.69
CA LEU A 39 -17.31 -4.21 -64.88
C LEU A 39 -16.98 -4.05 -63.39
N VAL A 40 -15.74 -3.62 -63.09
CA VAL A 40 -15.25 -3.44 -61.72
C VAL A 40 -15.45 -1.99 -61.32
N ASP A 41 -16.64 -1.68 -60.81
CA ASP A 41 -16.93 -0.38 -60.23
C ASP A 41 -16.53 -0.30 -58.74
N GLN A 42 -16.60 0.92 -58.19
CA GLN A 42 -16.32 1.16 -56.76
C GLN A 42 -17.08 0.26 -55.84
N ARG A 43 -18.34 0.07 -56.17
CA ARG A 43 -19.28 -0.62 -55.31
C ARG A 43 -18.94 -2.10 -55.28
N LEU A 44 -18.58 -2.68 -56.42
CA LEU A 44 -18.13 -4.07 -56.50
C LEU A 44 -16.82 -4.29 -55.73
N LEU A 45 -15.84 -3.40 -55.83
CA LEU A 45 -14.59 -3.49 -55.06
C LEU A 45 -14.83 -3.44 -53.55
N TYR A 46 -15.67 -2.53 -53.06
CA TYR A 46 -15.99 -2.47 -51.63
C TYR A 46 -16.96 -3.57 -51.18
N ALA A 47 -17.79 -4.11 -52.08
CA ALA A 47 -18.65 -5.25 -51.79
C ALA A 47 -17.82 -6.54 -51.64
N CYS A 48 -16.89 -6.78 -52.55
CA CYS A 48 -16.00 -7.95 -52.51
C CYS A 48 -14.90 -7.80 -51.44
N CYS A 49 -14.42 -6.57 -51.22
CA CYS A 49 -13.35 -6.26 -50.27
C CYS A 49 -13.72 -5.07 -49.36
N PRO A 50 -14.62 -5.27 -48.37
CA PRO A 50 -15.07 -4.20 -47.47
C PRO A 50 -13.93 -3.53 -46.68
N PHE A 51 -12.87 -4.29 -46.38
CA PHE A 51 -11.69 -3.83 -45.66
C PHE A 51 -10.92 -2.70 -46.35
N LEU A 52 -11.07 -2.56 -47.68
CA LEU A 52 -10.46 -1.46 -48.43
C LEU A 52 -10.97 -0.10 -47.94
N GLY A 53 -12.20 -0.05 -47.40
CA GLY A 53 -12.81 1.18 -46.90
C GLY A 53 -12.12 1.66 -45.63
N GLU A 54 -11.85 0.72 -44.73
CA GLU A 54 -11.09 0.96 -43.51
C GLU A 54 -9.62 1.31 -43.82
N PHE A 55 -9.02 0.64 -44.80
CA PHE A 55 -7.65 0.93 -45.22
C PHE A 55 -7.51 2.36 -45.76
N ARG A 56 -8.47 2.83 -46.57
CA ARG A 56 -8.49 4.22 -47.05
C ARG A 56 -8.61 5.23 -45.91
N LYS A 57 -9.46 4.96 -44.91
CA LYS A 57 -9.58 5.81 -43.70
C LYS A 57 -8.25 5.87 -42.93
N LEU A 58 -7.57 4.73 -42.82
CA LEU A 58 -6.28 4.64 -42.13
C LEU A 58 -5.18 5.46 -42.83
N LEU A 59 -5.10 5.34 -44.16
CA LEU A 59 -4.17 6.13 -44.97
C LEU A 59 -4.47 7.62 -44.89
N ALA A 60 -5.75 8.02 -44.92
CA ALA A 60 -6.15 9.42 -44.78
C ALA A 60 -5.80 9.99 -43.39
N ALA A 61 -5.98 9.21 -42.32
CA ALA A 61 -5.62 9.60 -40.96
C ALA A 61 -4.10 9.75 -40.78
N PHE A 62 -3.31 8.85 -41.38
CA PHE A 62 -1.86 8.91 -41.39
C PHE A 62 -1.36 10.17 -42.11
N VAL A 63 -1.87 10.47 -43.31
CA VAL A 63 -1.50 11.67 -44.08
C VAL A 63 -1.93 12.96 -43.38
N SER A 64 -3.01 12.93 -42.61
CA SER A 64 -3.48 14.07 -41.79
C SER A 64 -2.65 14.27 -40.50
N GLY A 65 -1.57 13.51 -40.29
CA GLY A 65 -0.70 13.64 -39.12
C GLY A 65 -1.31 13.12 -37.82
N SER A 66 -2.45 12.41 -37.87
CA SER A 66 -3.10 11.85 -36.70
C SER A 66 -2.32 10.64 -36.18
N THR A 67 -1.36 10.88 -35.29
CA THR A 67 -0.70 9.85 -34.49
C THR A 67 -1.55 9.53 -33.25
N ALA A 68 -2.84 9.30 -33.44
CA ALA A 68 -3.73 8.94 -32.36
C ALA A 68 -3.25 7.63 -31.71
N ARG A 69 -2.66 7.74 -30.52
CA ARG A 69 -2.30 6.62 -29.62
C ARG A 69 -3.52 5.86 -29.08
N SER A 70 -4.67 5.93 -29.76
CA SER A 70 -5.96 5.42 -29.30
C SER A 70 -6.81 4.80 -30.42
N GLY A 71 -6.18 4.22 -31.44
CA GLY A 71 -6.84 3.38 -32.45
C GLY A 71 -6.86 1.91 -32.04
N GLY A 72 -7.91 1.49 -31.32
CA GLY A 72 -8.04 0.19 -30.65
C GLY A 72 -8.08 -1.08 -31.50
N ILE A 73 -7.51 -1.12 -32.71
CA ILE A 73 -7.50 -2.33 -33.57
C ILE A 73 -6.14 -2.69 -34.16
N ILE A 74 -5.13 -1.80 -34.19
CA ILE A 74 -3.82 -2.13 -34.76
C ILE A 74 -2.74 -2.13 -33.66
N ARG A 75 -2.40 -3.34 -33.19
CA ARG A 75 -1.23 -3.56 -32.34
C ARG A 75 0.03 -3.38 -33.20
N LYS A 76 0.82 -2.33 -32.94
CA LYS A 76 2.19 -2.24 -33.48
C LYS A 76 2.97 -3.45 -32.98
N ILE A 77 3.35 -4.37 -33.88
CA ILE A 77 4.33 -5.40 -33.57
C ILE A 77 5.69 -4.68 -33.59
N THR A 78 6.35 -4.59 -32.45
CA THR A 78 7.78 -4.23 -32.40
C THR A 78 8.57 -5.51 -32.59
N PRO A 79 9.19 -5.75 -33.77
CA PRO A 79 10.06 -6.90 -33.94
C PRO A 79 11.28 -6.70 -33.03
N THR A 80 11.45 -7.58 -32.04
CA THR A 80 12.69 -7.63 -31.26
C THR A 80 13.66 -8.55 -31.98
N SER A 81 14.74 -7.99 -32.55
CA SER A 81 15.76 -8.77 -33.27
C SER A 81 16.42 -9.78 -32.34
N ALA A 82 16.47 -11.05 -32.77
CA ALA A 82 17.33 -12.06 -32.17
C ALA A 82 18.74 -11.90 -32.75
N GLU A 83 19.68 -11.34 -31.98
CA GLU A 83 21.08 -11.30 -32.41
C GLU A 83 21.71 -12.70 -32.35
N LEU A 84 22.49 -13.02 -33.37
CA LEU A 84 23.17 -14.30 -33.57
C LEU A 84 24.20 -14.55 -32.46
N LYS A 85 24.21 -15.81 -31.98
CA LYS A 85 25.22 -16.37 -31.08
C LYS A 85 26.61 -16.10 -31.67
N ASP A 86 27.40 -15.28 -30.98
CA ASP A 86 28.83 -15.48 -30.71
C ASP A 86 29.43 -14.19 -30.10
N THR A 87 29.39 -14.06 -28.76
CA THR A 87 30.39 -13.34 -27.93
C THR A 87 29.99 -13.33 -26.43
N PRO A 88 30.94 -13.25 -25.48
CA PRO A 88 30.70 -13.45 -24.03
C PRO A 88 29.99 -12.27 -23.31
N THR A 89 29.45 -11.30 -24.04
CA THR A 89 28.66 -10.18 -23.49
C THR A 89 27.17 -10.55 -23.26
N ALA A 90 26.81 -11.80 -23.55
CA ALA A 90 25.45 -12.30 -23.69
C ALA A 90 24.52 -12.19 -22.45
N MET A 91 25.03 -12.20 -21.21
CA MET A 91 24.14 -12.18 -20.03
C MET A 91 23.40 -10.85 -19.86
N ARG A 92 24.06 -9.71 -20.13
CA ARG A 92 23.44 -8.40 -19.95
C ARG A 92 22.45 -8.08 -21.07
N SER A 93 22.72 -8.54 -22.29
CA SER A 93 21.78 -8.44 -23.41
C SER A 93 20.56 -9.35 -23.22
N GLN A 94 20.74 -10.57 -22.71
CA GLN A 94 19.64 -11.50 -22.45
C GLN A 94 18.74 -11.06 -21.29
N GLN A 95 19.29 -10.54 -20.19
CA GLN A 95 18.47 -9.99 -19.09
C GLN A 95 17.66 -8.77 -19.54
N LYS A 96 18.28 -7.88 -20.33
CA LYS A 96 17.58 -6.72 -20.88
C LYS A 96 16.45 -7.14 -21.82
N LEU A 97 16.73 -8.08 -22.73
CA LEU A 97 15.72 -8.66 -23.61
C LEU A 97 14.56 -9.29 -22.81
N GLN A 98 14.86 -10.03 -21.74
CA GLN A 98 13.83 -10.61 -20.88
C GLN A 98 12.93 -9.52 -20.26
N VAL A 99 13.53 -8.43 -19.73
CA VAL A 99 12.76 -7.31 -19.17
C VAL A 99 11.91 -6.62 -20.24
N ASP A 100 12.46 -6.42 -21.44
CA ASP A 100 11.74 -5.80 -22.56
C ASP A 100 10.55 -6.67 -23.01
N LEU A 101 10.72 -8.01 -23.06
CA LEU A 101 9.66 -8.96 -23.37
C LEU A 101 8.56 -8.97 -22.29
N GLU A 102 8.93 -8.90 -21.02
CA GLU A 102 7.97 -8.82 -19.92
C GLU A 102 7.19 -7.50 -19.93
N GLN A 103 7.87 -6.38 -20.23
CA GLN A 103 7.22 -5.09 -20.41
C GLN A 103 6.24 -5.09 -21.58
N ALA A 104 6.62 -5.71 -22.71
CA ALA A 104 5.74 -5.91 -23.85
C ALA A 104 4.56 -6.84 -23.53
N PHE A 105 4.78 -7.89 -22.74
CA PHE A 105 3.71 -8.75 -22.22
C PHE A 105 2.71 -7.93 -21.43
N PHE A 106 3.14 -7.17 -20.41
CA PHE A 106 2.23 -6.36 -19.59
C PHE A 106 1.55 -5.23 -20.37
N HIS A 107 2.19 -4.69 -21.42
CA HIS A 107 1.56 -3.71 -22.29
C HIS A 107 0.32 -4.25 -23.03
N ASN A 108 0.29 -5.56 -23.28
CA ASN A 108 -0.82 -6.24 -23.95
C ASN A 108 -1.87 -6.79 -22.96
N GLN A 109 -1.73 -6.54 -21.65
CA GLN A 109 -2.58 -7.08 -20.60
C GLN A 109 -3.27 -5.94 -19.82
N PRO A 110 -4.38 -6.23 -19.11
CA PRO A 110 -4.99 -5.25 -18.22
C PRO A 110 -3.99 -4.73 -17.17
N PRO A 111 -3.97 -3.43 -16.85
CA PRO A 111 -3.05 -2.86 -15.85
C PRO A 111 -3.14 -3.52 -14.46
N SER A 112 -4.30 -4.09 -14.12
CA SER A 112 -4.51 -4.85 -12.87
C SER A 112 -3.62 -6.10 -12.78
N LEU A 113 -3.36 -6.80 -13.90
CA LEU A 113 -2.50 -7.98 -13.93
C LEU A 113 -1.08 -7.63 -13.50
N ARG A 114 -0.52 -6.57 -14.08
CA ARG A 114 0.82 -6.09 -13.73
C ARG A 114 0.92 -5.74 -12.25
N ARG A 115 -0.04 -4.98 -11.72
CA ARG A 115 -0.06 -4.61 -10.29
C ARG A 115 -0.14 -5.85 -9.40
N THR A 116 -0.91 -6.85 -9.79
CA THR A 116 -1.05 -8.12 -9.05
C THR A 116 0.29 -8.87 -9.03
N VAL A 117 0.94 -9.04 -10.18
CA VAL A 117 2.26 -9.67 -10.28
C VAL A 117 3.31 -8.92 -9.44
N GLU A 118 3.39 -7.60 -9.54
CA GLU A 118 4.33 -6.77 -8.78
C GLU A 118 4.09 -6.87 -7.26
N PHE A 119 2.82 -6.81 -6.85
CA PHE A 119 2.40 -6.98 -5.46
C PHE A 119 2.78 -8.36 -4.91
N VAL A 120 2.42 -9.43 -5.62
CA VAL A 120 2.74 -10.80 -5.19
C VAL A 120 4.25 -10.98 -5.10
N ALA A 121 5.00 -10.54 -6.10
CA ALA A 121 6.46 -10.63 -6.09
C ALA A 121 7.08 -9.91 -4.87
N GLU A 122 6.54 -8.74 -4.50
CA GLU A 122 7.01 -8.00 -3.32
C GLU A 122 6.68 -8.73 -2.00
N ARG A 123 5.45 -9.25 -1.87
CA ARG A 123 5.02 -9.96 -0.66
C ARG A 123 5.73 -11.29 -0.50
N VAL A 124 5.82 -12.10 -1.54
CA VAL A 124 6.52 -13.39 -1.54
C VAL A 124 8.02 -13.18 -1.26
N GLY A 125 8.66 -12.22 -1.94
CA GLY A 125 10.07 -11.92 -1.69
C GLY A 125 10.35 -11.50 -0.24
N SER A 126 9.48 -10.65 0.33
CA SER A 126 9.58 -10.26 1.75
C SER A 126 9.37 -11.42 2.71
N ASN A 127 8.41 -12.31 2.40
CA ASN A 127 8.13 -13.49 3.20
C ASN A 127 9.28 -14.51 3.13
N ALA A 128 9.93 -14.66 1.98
CA ALA A 128 11.12 -15.51 1.83
C ALA A 128 12.25 -15.03 2.77
N VAL A 129 12.52 -13.72 2.82
CA VAL A 129 13.51 -13.13 3.74
C VAL A 129 13.16 -13.40 5.20
N LYS A 130 11.90 -13.15 5.59
CA LYS A 130 11.42 -13.43 6.96
C LYS A 130 11.58 -14.91 7.30
N HIS A 131 11.24 -15.80 6.37
CA HIS A 131 11.35 -17.24 6.54
C HIS A 131 12.82 -17.65 6.74
N MET A 132 13.76 -17.18 5.91
CA MET A 132 15.19 -17.47 6.06
C MET A 132 15.75 -17.00 7.40
N LYS A 133 15.32 -15.83 7.88
CA LYS A 133 15.71 -15.34 9.20
C LYS A 133 15.18 -16.24 10.32
N ALA A 134 13.93 -16.69 10.21
CA ALA A 134 13.28 -17.49 11.24
C ALA A 134 13.76 -18.95 11.26
N THR A 135 14.13 -19.53 10.12
CA THR A 135 14.56 -20.93 10.02
C THR A 135 16.07 -21.04 9.93
N LEU A 136 16.67 -20.70 8.79
CA LEU A 136 18.09 -20.92 8.50
C LEU A 136 19.01 -20.21 9.51
N VAL A 137 18.81 -18.93 9.77
CA VAL A 137 19.70 -18.17 10.67
C VAL A 137 19.62 -18.70 12.09
N ARG A 138 18.41 -19.04 12.57
CA ARG A 138 18.20 -19.66 13.88
C ARG A 138 18.93 -21.00 13.98
N GLU A 139 18.73 -21.89 13.01
CA GLU A 139 19.38 -23.21 12.97
C GLU A 139 20.91 -23.10 12.91
N LEU A 140 21.44 -22.13 12.15
CA LEU A 140 22.89 -21.89 12.08
C LEU A 140 23.45 -21.48 13.44
N VAL A 141 22.77 -20.57 14.13
CA VAL A 141 23.21 -20.08 15.44
C VAL A 141 23.11 -21.19 16.50
N GLU A 142 22.05 -22.01 16.48
CA GLU A 142 21.92 -23.18 17.35
C GLU A 142 23.04 -24.21 17.10
N ARG A 143 23.37 -24.48 15.82
CA ARG A 143 24.52 -25.34 15.47
C ARG A 143 25.84 -24.77 15.98
N GLY A 144 26.06 -23.47 15.79
CA GLY A 144 27.26 -22.79 16.29
C GLY A 144 27.36 -22.85 17.81
N GLU A 145 26.23 -22.71 18.51
CA GLU A 145 26.16 -22.77 19.97
C GLU A 145 26.57 -24.15 20.49
N LYS A 146 26.10 -25.21 19.84
CA LYS A 146 26.52 -26.58 20.13
C LYS A 146 28.03 -26.73 19.93
N MET A 147 28.55 -26.30 18.78
CA MET A 147 29.99 -26.37 18.49
C MET A 147 30.85 -25.59 19.51
N LEU A 148 30.33 -24.47 20.02
CA LEU A 148 31.01 -23.67 21.04
C LEU A 148 31.06 -24.42 22.37
N ARG A 149 29.96 -25.05 22.81
CA ARG A 149 29.95 -25.85 24.04
C ARG A 149 30.92 -27.03 23.94
N ASP A 150 30.81 -27.82 22.87
CA ASP A 150 31.69 -28.97 22.64
C ASP A 150 33.17 -28.56 22.61
N GLY A 151 33.47 -27.40 22.01
CA GLY A 151 34.83 -26.87 21.97
C GLY A 151 35.34 -26.32 23.30
N LEU A 152 34.47 -25.84 24.19
CA LEU A 152 34.85 -25.34 25.52
C LEU A 152 35.15 -26.45 26.54
N GLU A 153 34.66 -27.67 26.29
CA GLU A 153 34.99 -28.86 27.09
C GLU A 153 36.44 -29.36 26.87
N SER A 154 37.11 -28.86 25.83
CA SER A 154 38.50 -29.24 25.53
C SER A 154 39.52 -28.44 26.38
N PRO A 155 40.51 -29.10 27.03
CA PRO A 155 41.36 -28.49 28.06
C PRO A 155 42.33 -27.39 27.57
N ASN A 156 42.48 -27.18 26.26
CA ASN A 156 43.36 -26.15 25.65
C ASN A 156 42.61 -25.16 24.75
N SER A 157 41.30 -25.03 24.95
CA SER A 157 40.40 -24.22 24.11
C SER A 157 40.60 -22.71 24.32
N ASN A 158 41.04 -22.00 23.28
CA ASN A 158 40.95 -20.54 23.26
C ASN A 158 39.57 -20.12 22.73
N ALA A 159 38.69 -19.70 23.65
CA ALA A 159 37.33 -19.28 23.35
C ALA A 159 37.23 -18.19 22.25
N SER A 160 38.21 -17.28 22.17
CA SER A 160 38.23 -16.23 21.14
C SER A 160 38.53 -16.80 19.76
N LYS A 161 39.53 -17.69 19.64
CA LYS A 161 39.86 -18.34 18.36
C LYS A 161 38.72 -19.25 17.89
N LEU A 162 38.08 -19.93 18.82
CA LEU A 162 36.91 -20.77 18.56
C LEU A 162 35.73 -19.92 18.05
N ASN A 163 35.47 -18.78 18.68
CA ASN A 163 34.44 -17.83 18.24
C ASN A 163 34.64 -17.38 16.79
N ASP A 164 35.86 -16.96 16.42
CA ASP A 164 36.16 -16.46 15.08
C ASP A 164 36.00 -17.58 14.03
N SER A 165 36.47 -18.79 14.34
CA SER A 165 36.31 -19.96 13.47
C SER A 165 34.84 -20.34 13.26
N ILE A 166 34.04 -20.38 14.32
CA ILE A 166 32.61 -20.67 14.23
C ILE A 166 31.91 -19.57 13.43
N CYS A 167 32.17 -18.30 13.74
CA CYS A 167 31.57 -17.17 13.05
C CYS A 167 31.82 -17.21 11.54
N ALA A 168 33.03 -17.52 11.11
CA ALA A 168 33.37 -17.68 9.68
C ALA A 168 32.56 -18.81 9.02
N ARG A 169 32.52 -19.99 9.65
CA ARG A 169 31.75 -21.14 9.15
C ARG A 169 30.26 -20.86 9.06
N LEU A 170 29.69 -20.17 10.06
CA LEU A 170 28.28 -19.79 10.05
C LEU A 170 27.98 -18.78 8.94
N CYS A 171 28.88 -17.83 8.67
CA CYS A 171 28.72 -16.87 7.59
C CYS A 171 28.72 -17.56 6.22
N GLU A 172 29.64 -18.51 6.00
CA GLU A 172 29.71 -19.29 4.77
C GLU A 172 28.45 -20.12 4.56
N ALA A 173 28.04 -20.89 5.58
CA ALA A 173 26.80 -21.67 5.54
C ALA A 173 25.54 -20.79 5.42
N GLY A 174 25.61 -19.53 5.88
CA GLY A 174 24.57 -18.52 5.69
C GLY A 174 24.29 -18.20 4.22
N LEU A 175 25.26 -18.38 3.31
CA LEU A 175 25.06 -18.14 1.87
C LEU A 175 24.05 -19.11 1.23
N GLU A 176 23.78 -20.26 1.86
CA GLU A 176 22.69 -21.16 1.46
C GLU A 176 21.31 -20.47 1.47
N ALA A 177 21.17 -19.35 2.17
CA ALA A 177 19.95 -18.53 2.18
C ALA A 177 19.49 -18.15 0.77
N LEU A 178 20.42 -17.92 -0.16
CA LEU A 178 20.09 -17.52 -1.53
C LEU A 178 19.40 -18.66 -2.29
N ALA A 179 19.95 -19.87 -2.21
CA ALA A 179 19.37 -21.04 -2.86
C ALA A 179 18.01 -21.41 -2.21
N LYS A 180 17.93 -21.39 -0.87
CA LYS A 180 16.69 -21.70 -0.15
C LYS A 180 15.59 -20.66 -0.38
N ALA A 181 15.93 -19.37 -0.42
CA ALA A 181 14.98 -18.31 -0.76
C ALA A 181 14.48 -18.40 -2.20
N THR A 182 15.37 -18.73 -3.15
CA THR A 182 14.97 -18.96 -4.55
C THR A 182 13.96 -20.10 -4.66
N ARG A 183 14.20 -21.22 -3.97
CA ARG A 183 13.25 -22.34 -3.94
C ARG A 183 11.92 -21.94 -3.32
N TYR A 184 11.94 -21.22 -2.20
CA TYR A 184 10.74 -20.70 -1.56
C TYR A 184 9.90 -19.83 -2.52
N CYS A 185 10.55 -18.91 -3.24
CA CYS A 185 9.87 -18.07 -4.24
C CYS A 185 9.32 -18.90 -5.41
N ASN A 186 10.03 -19.93 -5.86
CA ASN A 186 9.57 -20.79 -6.95
C ASN A 186 8.32 -21.60 -6.60
N GLU A 187 8.18 -21.99 -5.34
CA GLU A 187 7.02 -22.73 -4.83
C GLU A 187 5.85 -21.79 -4.52
N LYS A 188 6.11 -20.66 -3.84
CA LYS A 188 5.04 -19.78 -3.32
C LYS A 188 4.51 -18.75 -4.32
N SER A 189 5.30 -18.33 -5.30
CA SER A 189 4.82 -17.37 -6.31
C SER A 189 3.66 -17.93 -7.15
N PRO A 190 3.71 -19.16 -7.68
CA PRO A 190 2.59 -19.74 -8.43
C PRO A 190 1.30 -19.88 -7.62
N GLU A 191 1.41 -20.40 -6.40
CA GLU A 191 0.27 -20.57 -5.50
C GLU A 191 -0.46 -19.23 -5.30
N ALA A 192 0.29 -18.16 -5.02
CA ALA A 192 -0.29 -16.84 -4.78
C ALA A 192 -0.89 -16.21 -6.04
N ILE A 193 -0.27 -16.40 -7.20
CA ILE A 193 -0.79 -15.88 -8.48
C ILE A 193 -2.10 -16.57 -8.86
N ARG A 194 -2.18 -17.89 -8.73
CA ARG A 194 -3.40 -18.66 -9.07
C ARG A 194 -4.60 -18.27 -8.22
N VAL A 195 -4.38 -17.89 -6.96
CA VAL A 195 -5.46 -17.45 -6.05
C VAL A 195 -5.97 -16.04 -6.39
N LEU A 196 -5.12 -15.18 -6.95
CA LEU A 196 -5.45 -13.77 -7.16
C LEU A 196 -5.89 -13.42 -8.58
N LEU A 197 -5.61 -14.29 -9.56
CA LEU A 197 -6.06 -14.10 -10.94
C LEU A 197 -7.44 -14.74 -11.17
N PRO A 198 -8.29 -14.15 -12.03
CA PRO A 198 -9.59 -14.73 -12.38
C PRO A 198 -9.48 -16.11 -13.02
N ASP A 199 -10.47 -16.97 -12.80
CA ASP A 199 -10.53 -18.34 -13.35
C ASP A 199 -10.55 -18.35 -14.89
N GLU A 200 -11.02 -17.27 -15.52
CA GLU A 200 -11.06 -17.10 -16.98
C GLU A 200 -9.70 -16.73 -17.58
N THR A 201 -8.66 -16.56 -16.75
CA THR A 201 -7.32 -16.23 -17.22
C THR A 201 -6.76 -17.36 -18.07
N THR A 202 -6.39 -17.03 -19.32
CA THR A 202 -5.82 -18.05 -20.22
C THR A 202 -4.56 -18.72 -19.64
N PRO A 203 -4.35 -20.03 -19.88
CA PRO A 203 -3.21 -20.77 -19.31
C PRO A 203 -1.84 -20.15 -19.63
N THR A 204 -1.70 -19.56 -20.82
CA THR A 204 -0.47 -18.90 -21.26
C THR A 204 -0.19 -17.61 -20.46
N VAL A 205 -1.22 -16.80 -20.23
CA VAL A 205 -1.10 -15.56 -19.42
C VAL A 205 -0.80 -15.90 -17.97
N LEU A 206 -1.46 -16.94 -17.44
CA LEU A 206 -1.23 -17.43 -16.09
C LEU A 206 0.22 -17.90 -15.91
N THR A 207 0.68 -18.82 -16.76
CA THR A 207 2.05 -19.37 -16.72
C THR A 207 3.11 -18.28 -16.88
N THR A 208 2.90 -17.34 -17.80
CA THR A 208 3.82 -16.20 -17.99
C THR A 208 3.86 -15.33 -16.72
N SER A 209 2.70 -15.02 -16.13
CA SER A 209 2.60 -14.25 -14.89
C SER A 209 3.28 -14.95 -13.72
N GLU A 210 3.11 -16.27 -13.58
CA GLU A 210 3.80 -17.08 -12.58
C GLU A 210 5.32 -16.97 -12.72
N ASN A 211 5.84 -17.15 -13.94
CA ASN A 211 7.28 -17.13 -14.19
C ASN A 211 7.91 -15.75 -13.94
N ILE A 212 7.23 -14.68 -14.36
CA ILE A 212 7.66 -13.30 -14.05
C ILE A 212 7.67 -13.09 -12.53
N THR A 213 6.62 -13.54 -11.84
CA THR A 213 6.50 -13.40 -10.38
C THR A 213 7.59 -14.17 -9.64
N LYS A 214 7.89 -15.41 -10.04
CA LYS A 214 9.01 -16.20 -9.48
C LYS A 214 10.32 -15.43 -9.58
N ARG A 215 10.63 -14.93 -10.78
CA ARG A 215 11.87 -14.21 -11.08
C ARG A 215 11.98 -12.93 -10.24
N LEU A 216 10.96 -12.09 -10.25
CA LEU A 216 10.94 -10.82 -9.50
C LEU A 216 11.01 -11.06 -7.98
N ALA A 217 10.30 -12.06 -7.45
CA ALA A 217 10.33 -12.40 -6.03
C ALA A 217 11.72 -12.90 -5.61
N ALA A 218 12.33 -13.79 -6.40
CA ALA A 218 13.67 -14.30 -6.15
C ALA A 218 14.73 -13.20 -6.23
N GLU A 219 14.66 -12.32 -7.24
CA GLU A 219 15.56 -11.19 -7.40
C GLU A 219 15.53 -10.26 -6.18
N LYS A 220 14.32 -9.89 -5.71
CA LYS A 220 14.15 -9.07 -4.51
C LYS A 220 14.69 -9.75 -3.25
N ALA A 221 14.32 -11.01 -3.03
CA ALA A 221 14.73 -11.76 -1.83
C ALA A 221 16.25 -11.98 -1.80
N CYS A 222 16.83 -12.45 -2.90
CA CYS A 222 18.26 -12.72 -3.01
C CYS A 222 19.08 -11.42 -3.00
N GLY A 223 18.60 -10.35 -3.64
CA GLY A 223 19.22 -9.03 -3.55
C GLY A 223 19.32 -8.53 -2.11
N TRP A 224 18.24 -8.66 -1.33
CA TRP A 224 18.27 -8.29 0.08
C TRP A 224 19.15 -9.23 0.91
N LEU A 225 19.03 -10.55 0.74
CA LEU A 225 19.79 -11.53 1.52
C LEU A 225 21.29 -11.43 1.27
N SER A 226 21.73 -11.35 0.02
CA SER A 226 23.15 -11.20 -0.33
C SER A 226 23.80 -9.99 0.34
N ALA A 227 23.07 -8.87 0.46
CA ALA A 227 23.56 -7.67 1.12
C ALA A 227 23.57 -7.77 2.67
N ASN A 228 22.73 -8.63 3.27
CA ASN A 228 22.45 -8.57 4.72
C ASN A 228 22.74 -9.86 5.50
N ILE A 229 22.76 -11.03 4.86
CA ILE A 229 22.75 -12.34 5.54
C ILE A 229 23.95 -12.53 6.45
N THR A 230 25.15 -12.17 5.98
CA THR A 230 26.39 -12.26 6.74
C THR A 230 26.33 -11.38 8.00
N ALA A 231 25.82 -10.16 7.89
CA ALA A 231 25.70 -9.26 9.02
C ALA A 231 24.66 -9.76 10.05
N LEU A 232 23.56 -10.35 9.57
CA LEU A 232 22.54 -10.96 10.44
C LEU A 232 23.10 -12.14 11.22
N VAL A 233 23.77 -13.07 10.53
CA VAL A 233 24.39 -14.24 11.17
C VAL A 233 25.40 -13.80 12.23
N ARG A 234 26.29 -12.85 11.91
CA ARG A 234 27.27 -12.34 12.88
C ARG A 234 26.63 -11.71 14.11
N ARG A 235 25.56 -10.93 13.91
CA ARG A 235 24.85 -10.25 15.02
C ARG A 235 24.20 -11.27 15.95
N GLU A 236 23.46 -12.22 15.40
CA GLU A 236 22.75 -13.22 16.19
C GLU A 236 23.74 -14.19 16.86
N TRP A 237 24.80 -14.56 16.14
CA TRP A 237 25.90 -15.36 16.69
C TRP A 237 26.58 -14.66 17.87
N ARG A 238 26.96 -13.39 17.73
CA ARG A 238 27.59 -12.62 18.81
C ARG A 238 26.72 -12.59 20.08
N SER A 239 25.44 -12.29 19.92
CA SER A 239 24.46 -12.32 21.02
C SER A 239 24.38 -13.71 21.68
N ARG A 240 24.49 -14.79 20.90
CA ARG A 240 24.47 -16.15 21.44
C ARG A 240 25.78 -16.54 22.13
N TYR A 241 26.92 -16.21 21.53
CA TYR A 241 28.25 -16.41 22.10
C TYR A 241 28.37 -15.73 23.47
N ASP A 242 28.00 -14.45 23.58
CA ASP A 242 28.10 -13.69 24.83
C ASP A 242 27.26 -14.34 25.95
N ARG A 243 26.07 -14.86 25.60
CA ARG A 243 25.21 -15.61 26.54
C ARG A 243 25.86 -16.91 27.01
N VAL A 244 26.40 -17.73 26.11
CA VAL A 244 27.06 -18.99 26.47
C VAL A 244 28.28 -18.75 27.35
N ILE A 245 29.10 -17.77 26.98
CA ILE A 245 30.31 -17.43 27.72
C ILE A 245 29.99 -16.88 29.12
N LYS A 246 28.93 -16.08 29.26
CA LYS A 246 28.47 -15.63 30.59
C LYS A 246 28.05 -16.80 31.48
N ILE A 247 27.35 -17.79 30.92
CA ILE A 247 26.94 -18.99 31.65
C ILE A 247 28.17 -19.83 32.02
N PHE A 248 29.10 -20.02 31.09
CA PHE A 248 30.31 -20.82 31.31
C PHE A 248 31.28 -20.19 32.33
N ARG A 249 31.40 -18.85 32.35
CA ARG A 249 32.28 -18.13 33.28
C ARG A 249 31.65 -17.85 34.64
N SER A 250 30.33 -18.01 34.78
CA SER A 250 29.68 -17.96 36.08
C SER A 250 29.91 -19.30 36.78
N PRO A 251 30.69 -19.36 37.86
CA PRO A 251 30.78 -20.58 38.64
C PRO A 251 29.39 -20.86 39.20
N VAL A 252 28.93 -22.10 39.06
CA VAL A 252 27.88 -22.66 39.90
C VAL A 252 28.39 -22.58 41.34
N ALA A 253 27.95 -21.56 42.08
CA ALA A 253 28.01 -21.59 43.54
C ALA A 253 26.93 -22.59 43.99
N ALA A 254 27.33 -23.85 44.11
CA ALA A 254 26.62 -24.84 44.89
C ALA A 254 27.52 -25.18 46.09
N ASP A 255 27.22 -24.57 47.23
CA ASP A 255 26.94 -25.34 48.44
C ASP A 255 26.04 -24.53 49.40
N PRO A 256 25.10 -25.19 50.12
CA PRO A 256 24.21 -24.56 51.08
C PRO A 256 24.78 -24.70 52.50
N ALA A 257 25.14 -23.60 53.16
CA ALA A 257 25.32 -23.56 54.62
C ALA A 257 25.21 -22.12 55.14
N ASP A 258 24.03 -21.82 55.69
CA ASP A 258 23.76 -21.17 56.98
C ASP A 258 24.44 -19.85 57.44
N VAL A 259 23.64 -19.08 58.20
CA VAL A 259 23.93 -17.99 59.14
C VAL A 259 23.99 -16.52 58.63
N ASP A 260 22.84 -15.85 58.83
CA ASP A 260 22.59 -14.59 59.60
C ASP A 260 23.58 -13.40 59.59
N GLY A 261 23.03 -12.18 59.48
CA GLY A 261 23.59 -10.98 60.17
C GLY A 261 24.19 -9.81 59.36
N VAL A 262 23.36 -8.78 59.10
CA VAL A 262 23.61 -7.33 59.41
C VAL A 262 24.68 -6.48 58.62
N VAL A 263 24.15 -5.58 57.78
CA VAL A 263 24.33 -4.09 57.66
C VAL A 263 25.66 -3.42 57.23
N ALA A 264 25.48 -2.35 56.41
CA ALA A 264 26.29 -1.13 56.12
C ALA A 264 27.11 -1.15 54.81
N GLU A 265 26.70 -0.37 53.79
CA GLU A 265 27.22 0.98 53.39
C GLU A 265 28.59 0.91 52.68
N LEU A 266 28.98 1.63 51.64
CA LEU A 266 28.46 2.71 50.79
C LEU A 266 29.53 2.96 49.69
N VAL A 267 29.16 3.71 48.65
CA VAL A 267 30.01 4.56 47.75
C VAL A 267 30.58 3.97 46.43
N HIS A 268 30.14 4.62 45.34
CA HIS A 268 30.60 4.70 43.92
C HIS A 268 32.04 5.30 43.73
N PRO A 269 32.53 5.74 42.54
CA PRO A 269 32.29 5.47 41.09
C PRO A 269 33.61 5.25 40.28
N GLU A 270 33.52 5.10 38.94
CA GLU A 270 34.45 5.54 37.84
C GLU A 270 34.55 4.49 36.71
N GLU A 271 33.80 4.62 35.61
CA GLU A 271 34.07 5.34 34.34
C GLU A 271 35.09 4.69 33.37
N SER A 272 34.60 4.23 32.20
CA SER A 272 35.26 4.44 30.89
C SER A 272 34.32 4.12 29.70
N THR A 273 33.77 5.20 29.16
CA THR A 273 33.74 5.59 27.72
C THR A 273 33.20 4.63 26.64
N THR A 274 31.93 4.84 26.28
CA THR A 274 31.37 4.57 24.94
C THR A 274 31.06 5.88 24.21
N PRO A 275 31.28 6.02 22.89
CA PRO A 275 30.98 7.25 22.17
C PRO A 275 29.48 7.36 21.83
N LYS A 276 28.92 8.48 22.31
CA LYS A 276 27.69 9.20 21.99
C LYS A 276 26.86 8.72 20.77
N LYS A 277 25.65 8.23 21.05
CA LYS A 277 24.49 8.32 20.15
C LYS A 277 23.54 9.38 20.69
N LYS A 278 23.07 10.27 19.80
CA LYS A 278 22.20 11.42 20.08
C LYS A 278 21.08 11.09 21.07
N GLN A 279 21.05 11.87 22.14
CA GLN A 279 20.09 11.85 23.23
C GLN A 279 18.74 12.39 22.74
N GLY A 280 17.75 11.49 22.62
CA GLY A 280 16.33 11.82 22.65
C GLY A 280 15.77 11.25 23.94
N SER A 281 15.19 12.11 24.77
CA SER A 281 14.70 11.83 26.12
C SER A 281 13.82 10.58 26.20
N GLU A 282 14.35 9.47 26.73
CA GLU A 282 13.53 8.34 27.19
C GLU A 282 12.92 8.72 28.54
N ARG A 283 11.68 9.23 28.52
CA ARG A 283 10.86 9.28 29.72
C ARG A 283 10.56 7.84 30.14
N VAL A 284 11.24 7.35 31.17
CA VAL A 284 10.87 6.12 31.86
C VAL A 284 9.46 6.32 32.43
N THR A 285 8.46 5.79 31.73
CA THR A 285 7.04 5.94 32.08
C THR A 285 6.60 4.68 32.79
N CYS A 286 6.63 4.70 34.12
CA CYS A 286 6.07 3.63 34.94
C CYS A 286 4.54 3.63 34.84
N CYS A 287 3.92 2.45 34.98
CA CYS A 287 2.46 2.34 35.06
C CYS A 287 1.94 3.07 36.33
N PRO A 288 0.66 3.51 36.34
CA PRO A 288 0.02 3.98 37.56
C PRO A 288 0.10 2.93 38.69
N PRO A 289 0.17 3.35 39.97
CA PRO A 289 0.45 2.46 41.11
C PRO A 289 -0.60 1.36 41.36
N HIS A 290 -1.76 1.41 40.70
CA HIS A 290 -2.83 0.41 40.79
C HIS A 290 -3.12 -0.32 39.47
N CYS A 291 -2.20 -0.28 38.50
CA CYS A 291 -2.38 -0.96 37.23
C CYS A 291 -2.38 -2.50 37.41
N LYS A 292 -3.52 -3.14 37.14
CA LYS A 292 -3.67 -4.62 37.17
C LYS A 292 -3.02 -5.31 35.96
N HIS A 293 -2.49 -4.55 35.00
CA HIS A 293 -1.84 -5.05 33.78
C HIS A 293 -2.68 -6.05 32.96
N SER A 294 -4.00 -5.92 33.01
CA SER A 294 -4.96 -6.74 32.27
C SER A 294 -5.30 -6.18 30.89
N SER A 295 -4.65 -5.08 30.47
CA SER A 295 -4.86 -4.48 29.17
C SER A 295 -4.34 -5.39 28.05
N PRO A 296 -5.04 -5.46 26.90
CA PRO A 296 -4.61 -6.28 25.77
C PRO A 296 -3.29 -5.75 25.17
N LEU A 297 -2.59 -6.61 24.44
CA LEU A 297 -1.32 -6.23 23.81
C LEU A 297 -1.57 -5.16 22.73
N PRO A 298 -0.66 -4.19 22.55
CA PRO A 298 -0.78 -3.19 21.49
C PRO A 298 -0.95 -3.80 20.08
N SER A 299 -0.33 -4.97 19.82
CA SER A 299 -0.46 -5.69 18.56
C SER A 299 -1.90 -6.12 18.27
N ASP A 300 -2.61 -6.58 19.29
CA ASP A 300 -3.95 -7.16 19.14
C ASP A 300 -4.95 -6.05 18.81
N ILE A 301 -4.82 -4.92 19.52
CA ILE A 301 -5.59 -3.71 19.21
C ILE A 301 -5.27 -3.19 17.80
N LEU A 302 -3.99 -3.16 17.42
CA LEU A 302 -3.61 -2.70 16.08
C LEU A 302 -4.16 -3.58 14.96
N ILE A 303 -4.28 -4.90 15.19
CA ILE A 303 -4.91 -5.82 14.24
C ILE A 303 -6.40 -5.48 14.12
N GLU A 304 -7.10 -5.33 15.25
CA GLU A 304 -8.54 -5.05 15.26
C GLU A 304 -8.88 -3.68 14.62
N ILE A 305 -8.10 -2.62 14.89
CA ILE A 305 -8.30 -1.33 14.20
C ILE A 305 -8.04 -1.48 12.70
N LYS A 306 -7.06 -2.27 12.26
CA LYS A 306 -6.80 -2.50 10.83
C LYS A 306 -7.92 -3.28 10.15
N GLU A 307 -8.50 -4.26 10.82
CA GLU A 307 -9.66 -4.99 10.33
C GLU A 307 -10.84 -4.03 10.12
N LEU A 308 -11.12 -3.15 11.09
CA LEU A 308 -12.14 -2.12 10.94
C LEU A 308 -11.85 -1.13 9.80
N LEU A 309 -10.61 -0.66 9.69
CA LEU A 309 -10.19 0.23 8.61
C LEU A 309 -10.29 -0.44 7.23
N SER A 310 -10.19 -1.77 7.17
CA SER A 310 -10.35 -2.51 5.91
C SER A 310 -11.79 -2.46 5.39
N ILE A 311 -12.78 -2.32 6.27
CA ILE A 311 -14.19 -2.15 5.91
C ILE A 311 -14.40 -0.85 5.13
N ALA A 312 -13.63 0.20 5.45
CA ALA A 312 -13.71 1.49 4.75
C ALA A 312 -13.25 1.43 3.27
N VAL A 313 -12.63 0.33 2.85
CA VAL A 313 -12.27 0.06 1.44
C VAL A 313 -13.42 -0.64 0.70
N GLY A 314 -14.39 -1.17 1.44
CA GLY A 314 -15.59 -1.85 0.94
C GLY A 314 -15.98 -3.00 1.87
N PRO A 315 -17.19 -3.01 2.48
CA PRO A 315 -17.66 -4.14 3.27
C PRO A 315 -17.85 -5.37 2.37
N ARG A 316 -17.53 -6.57 2.87
CA ARG A 316 -17.77 -7.82 2.13
C ARG A 316 -19.24 -8.22 2.20
N THR A 317 -19.89 -7.93 3.32
CA THR A 317 -21.33 -8.07 3.58
C THR A 317 -21.84 -6.94 4.48
N ASP A 318 -23.14 -6.64 4.46
CA ASP A 318 -23.76 -5.66 5.38
C ASP A 318 -23.65 -6.08 6.85
N ASP A 319 -23.44 -7.37 7.11
CA ASP A 319 -23.23 -7.89 8.46
C ASP A 319 -21.84 -7.56 9.03
N ASP A 320 -20.85 -7.27 8.18
CA ASP A 320 -19.50 -6.90 8.59
C ASP A 320 -19.40 -5.45 9.10
N LEU A 321 -20.44 -4.64 8.93
CA LEU A 321 -20.44 -3.25 9.34
C LEU A 321 -20.29 -3.11 10.87
N PRO A 322 -19.37 -2.25 11.34
CA PRO A 322 -19.16 -2.09 12.77
C PRO A 322 -20.38 -1.48 13.44
N THR A 323 -20.64 -1.97 14.64
CA THR A 323 -21.69 -1.43 15.53
C THR A 323 -21.09 -0.34 16.43
N SER A 324 -21.87 0.68 16.83
CA SER A 324 -21.38 1.73 17.74
C SER A 324 -20.86 1.17 19.07
N SER A 325 -21.48 0.09 19.57
CA SER A 325 -21.04 -0.62 20.78
C SER A 325 -19.67 -1.29 20.61
N HIS A 326 -19.38 -1.86 19.44
CA HIS A 326 -18.08 -2.45 19.10
C HIS A 326 -16.99 -1.39 19.07
N LEU A 327 -17.23 -0.27 18.36
CA LEU A 327 -16.28 0.84 18.28
C LEU A 327 -15.97 1.42 19.66
N ARG A 328 -16.98 1.61 20.51
CA ARG A 328 -16.80 2.08 21.90
C ARG A 328 -15.95 1.12 22.74
N THR A 329 -16.25 -0.17 22.66
CA THR A 329 -15.49 -1.21 23.37
C THR A 329 -14.03 -1.22 22.93
N LEU A 330 -13.78 -1.07 21.63
CA LEU A 330 -12.44 -0.95 21.09
C LEU A 330 -11.72 0.30 21.63
N LEU A 331 -12.35 1.47 21.59
CA LEU A 331 -11.75 2.72 22.08
C LEU A 331 -11.39 2.64 23.58
N HIS A 332 -12.25 2.05 24.42
CA HIS A 332 -11.91 1.80 25.83
C HIS A 332 -10.74 0.83 26.00
N ARG A 333 -10.61 -0.18 25.12
CA ARG A 333 -9.44 -1.06 25.12
C ARG A 333 -8.19 -0.30 24.67
N VAL A 334 -8.27 0.59 23.68
CA VAL A 334 -7.16 1.46 23.27
C VAL A 334 -6.70 2.30 24.45
N GLU A 335 -7.65 2.94 25.14
CA GLU A 335 -7.40 3.74 26.34
C GLU A 335 -6.70 2.91 27.44
N GLY A 336 -7.22 1.71 27.72
CA GLY A 336 -6.62 0.78 28.68
C GLY A 336 -5.20 0.36 28.31
N THR A 337 -4.90 0.19 27.02
CA THR A 337 -3.56 -0.18 26.55
C THR A 337 -2.59 1.01 26.54
N LEU A 338 -3.05 2.22 26.20
CA LEU A 338 -2.23 3.44 26.23
C LEU A 338 -1.89 3.87 27.67
N THR A 339 -2.79 3.61 28.63
CA THR A 339 -2.54 3.85 30.05
C THR A 339 -1.65 2.77 30.68
N CYS A 340 -1.72 1.53 30.21
CA CYS A 340 -0.88 0.42 30.65
C CYS A 340 0.48 0.42 29.95
N ARG A 341 1.48 1.06 30.57
CA ARG A 341 2.85 1.18 30.04
C ARG A 341 3.67 -0.14 30.04
N LYS A 342 3.15 -1.26 30.56
CA LYS A 342 3.89 -2.54 30.70
C LYS A 342 4.31 -3.16 29.38
N TYR A 343 3.43 -3.14 28.38
CA TYR A 343 3.67 -3.72 27.06
C TYR A 343 3.78 -2.65 25.97
N LEU A 344 3.74 -1.37 26.35
CA LEU A 344 3.71 -0.25 25.43
C LEU A 344 5.14 0.25 25.16
N THR A 345 5.56 0.16 23.91
CA THR A 345 6.78 0.81 23.40
C THR A 345 6.43 2.15 22.75
N ALA A 346 7.40 3.06 22.64
CA ALA A 346 7.22 4.33 21.92
C ALA A 346 6.72 4.12 20.48
N SER A 347 7.20 3.08 19.79
CA SER A 347 6.75 2.75 18.43
C SER A 347 5.30 2.28 18.41
N SER A 348 4.91 1.39 19.32
CA SER A 348 3.54 0.88 19.38
C SER A 348 2.54 1.95 19.82
N GLU A 349 2.96 2.86 20.71
CA GLU A 349 2.15 4.02 21.12
C GLU A 349 1.86 4.93 19.92
N GLN A 350 2.90 5.33 19.17
CA GLN A 350 2.72 6.14 17.96
C GLN A 350 1.85 5.44 16.91
N MET A 351 2.03 4.13 16.71
CA MET A 351 1.19 3.37 15.77
C MET A 351 -0.27 3.33 16.21
N LEU A 352 -0.55 3.16 17.50
CA LEU A 352 -1.92 3.17 18.03
C LEU A 352 -2.56 4.55 17.82
N LEU A 353 -1.85 5.63 18.18
CA LEU A 353 -2.33 6.99 17.95
C LEU A 353 -2.61 7.26 16.46
N ASN A 354 -1.70 6.90 15.56
CA ASN A 354 -1.90 7.01 14.11
C ASN A 354 -3.16 6.27 13.64
N CYS A 355 -3.36 5.04 14.11
CA CYS A 355 -4.51 4.24 13.72
C CYS A 355 -5.83 4.83 14.26
N THR A 356 -5.84 5.41 15.47
CA THR A 356 -7.03 6.09 16.00
C THR A 356 -7.39 7.36 15.23
N VAL A 357 -6.40 8.14 14.78
CA VAL A 357 -6.64 9.33 13.93
C VAL A 357 -7.11 8.95 12.53
N LEU A 358 -6.56 7.87 11.97
CA LEU A 358 -7.04 7.35 10.69
C LEU A 358 -8.48 6.82 10.81
N LEU A 359 -8.82 6.13 11.90
CA LEU A 359 -10.18 5.69 12.19
C LEU A 359 -11.14 6.88 12.28
N ALA A 360 -10.75 7.94 13.01
CA ALA A 360 -11.52 9.18 13.09
C ALA A 360 -11.73 9.81 11.70
N SER A 361 -10.67 9.89 10.88
CA SER A 361 -10.75 10.39 9.50
C SER A 361 -11.78 9.63 8.66
N LYS A 362 -11.85 8.29 8.81
CA LYS A 362 -12.81 7.44 8.07
C LYS A 362 -14.24 7.54 8.60
N LEU A 363 -14.42 7.77 9.90
CA LEU A 363 -15.73 8.00 10.50
C LEU A 363 -16.33 9.35 10.09
N VAL A 364 -15.53 10.41 10.12
CA VAL A 364 -16.00 11.76 9.75
C VAL A 364 -16.20 11.92 8.24
N SER A 365 -15.50 11.14 7.41
CA SER A 365 -15.65 11.19 5.95
C SER A 365 -16.82 10.36 5.42
N GLY A 366 -17.50 9.58 6.27
CA GLY A 366 -18.54 8.64 5.85
C GLY A 366 -18.01 7.37 5.18
N GLU A 367 -16.69 7.24 4.99
CA GLU A 367 -16.08 6.08 4.34
C GLU A 367 -16.15 4.81 5.21
N LEU A 368 -16.31 4.95 6.52
CA LEU A 368 -16.60 3.83 7.43
C LEU A 368 -18.06 3.91 7.92
N PRO A 369 -19.03 3.30 7.20
CA PRO A 369 -20.41 3.28 7.63
C PRO A 369 -20.58 2.46 8.92
N VAL A 370 -21.35 3.01 9.87
CA VAL A 370 -21.69 2.37 11.14
C VAL A 370 -23.14 1.89 11.05
N ARG A 371 -23.37 0.63 11.46
CA ARG A 371 -24.62 -0.12 11.25
C ARG A 371 -25.89 0.56 11.76
N CYS A 372 -25.78 1.50 12.69
CA CYS A 372 -26.91 2.26 13.25
C CYS A 372 -27.68 3.11 12.23
N LEU A 373 -27.06 3.53 11.12
CA LEU A 373 -27.62 4.56 10.23
C LEU A 373 -28.38 4.02 9.01
N LEU A 374 -28.29 2.72 8.70
CA LEU A 374 -28.96 2.13 7.53
C LEU A 374 -30.44 1.78 7.75
N ARG A 375 -30.90 1.68 9.01
CA ARG A 375 -32.27 1.23 9.32
C ARG A 375 -33.36 2.30 9.12
N HIS A 376 -32.99 3.55 8.80
CA HIS A 376 -33.94 4.66 8.69
C HIS A 376 -34.26 5.14 7.27
N SER A 377 -33.77 4.47 6.21
CA SER A 377 -33.99 4.91 4.82
C SER A 377 -34.76 3.93 3.92
N GLY A 378 -35.56 3.01 4.50
CA GLY A 378 -36.33 2.05 3.69
C GLY A 378 -37.62 1.54 4.33
N GLN A 379 -38.75 2.04 3.81
CA GLN A 379 -40.12 1.49 3.85
C GLN A 379 -40.88 1.40 5.19
N GLY A 380 -42.08 1.99 5.17
CA GLY A 380 -43.04 1.96 6.27
C GLY A 380 -43.61 0.56 6.53
N GLY A 381 -43.92 0.31 7.80
CA GLY A 381 -44.61 -0.88 8.27
C GLY A 381 -44.53 -0.98 9.79
N VAL A 382 -45.66 -0.76 10.44
CA VAL A 382 -45.88 -0.90 11.90
C VAL A 382 -45.50 -2.31 12.37
N VAL A 383 -44.61 -2.46 13.36
CA VAL A 383 -44.70 -3.45 14.47
C VAL A 383 -43.94 -2.92 15.70
N VAL A 384 -44.51 -3.26 16.85
CA VAL A 384 -44.31 -2.87 18.24
C VAL A 384 -42.89 -3.05 18.81
N ASP A 385 -42.57 -2.12 19.71
CA ASP A 385 -41.43 -2.01 20.63
C ASP A 385 -41.18 -3.26 21.49
N ASP A 386 -39.90 -3.61 21.66
CA ASP A 386 -39.39 -4.15 22.93
C ASP A 386 -37.86 -3.99 23.02
N GLY A 387 -37.39 -3.23 24.01
CA GLY A 387 -36.05 -3.44 24.60
C GLY A 387 -34.90 -2.51 24.17
N SER A 388 -34.97 -1.24 24.58
CA SER A 388 -33.86 -0.47 25.18
C SER A 388 -32.45 -0.58 24.56
N GLY A 389 -32.09 0.45 23.79
CA GLY A 389 -30.70 0.85 23.56
C GLY A 389 -30.56 1.64 22.27
N SER A 390 -31.01 2.91 22.25
CA SER A 390 -30.69 3.78 21.11
C SER A 390 -29.17 3.86 21.00
N GLU A 391 -28.61 3.25 19.97
CA GLU A 391 -27.17 3.24 19.79
C GLU A 391 -26.66 4.67 19.60
N PRO A 392 -25.54 5.03 20.23
CA PRO A 392 -25.12 6.41 20.32
C PRO A 392 -24.70 6.96 18.95
N PRO A 393 -24.99 8.25 18.68
CA PRO A 393 -24.60 8.90 17.43
C PRO A 393 -23.07 8.92 17.28
N VAL A 394 -22.59 8.97 16.02
CA VAL A 394 -21.16 9.04 15.68
C VAL A 394 -20.45 10.17 16.44
N SER A 395 -21.15 11.25 16.76
CA SER A 395 -20.64 12.35 17.60
C SER A 395 -20.11 11.89 18.96
N GLU A 396 -20.73 10.92 19.63
CA GLU A 396 -20.23 10.40 20.91
C GLU A 396 -18.93 9.61 20.76
N LEU A 397 -18.77 8.86 19.66
CA LEU A 397 -17.52 8.15 19.36
C LEU A 397 -16.38 9.16 19.09
N LEU A 398 -16.70 10.26 18.41
CA LEU A 398 -15.75 11.35 18.16
C LEU A 398 -15.36 12.07 19.46
N GLU A 399 -16.29 12.24 20.40
CA GLU A 399 -15.99 12.76 21.73
C GLU A 399 -15.04 11.85 22.51
N GLN A 400 -15.25 10.53 22.47
CA GLN A 400 -14.33 9.56 23.08
C GLN A 400 -12.93 9.60 22.47
N LEU A 401 -12.82 9.75 21.15
CA LEU A 401 -11.53 9.93 20.48
C LEU A 401 -10.83 11.22 20.91
N ALA A 402 -11.57 12.33 21.04
CA ALA A 402 -11.02 13.59 21.53
C ALA A 402 -10.60 13.51 23.01
N GLU A 403 -11.30 12.74 23.86
CA GLU A 403 -10.88 12.42 25.22
C GLU A 403 -9.59 11.60 25.27
N LEU A 404 -9.49 10.59 24.40
CA LEU A 404 -8.32 9.73 24.30
C LEU A 404 -7.05 10.54 23.98
N TRP A 405 -7.13 11.47 23.03
CA TRP A 405 -5.99 12.29 22.63
C TRP A 405 -5.64 13.42 23.59
N GLY A 406 -6.55 13.80 24.48
CA GLY A 406 -6.36 14.89 25.45
C GLY A 406 -5.64 14.49 26.75
N ARG A 407 -5.44 13.19 27.00
CA ARG A 407 -4.66 12.72 28.16
C ARG A 407 -3.16 12.81 27.88
N ASP A 408 -2.32 12.79 28.93
CA ASP A 408 -0.83 12.97 28.96
C ASP A 408 0.03 12.08 28.00
N CYS A 409 -0.57 11.48 26.98
CA CYS A 409 0.08 10.94 25.80
C CYS A 409 0.82 12.06 25.04
N CYS A 410 2.13 12.16 25.30
CA CYS A 410 3.09 13.07 24.68
C CYS A 410 2.75 13.45 23.22
N LEU A 411 2.43 14.74 23.03
CA LEU A 411 2.08 15.38 21.76
C LEU A 411 3.24 15.31 20.74
N SER A 412 3.27 14.23 19.97
CA SER A 412 3.70 14.23 18.57
C SER A 412 2.53 13.75 17.70
N SER A 413 1.37 14.36 17.93
CA SER A 413 0.09 13.79 17.55
C SER A 413 -0.10 13.78 16.02
N PRO A 414 -0.58 12.69 15.43
CA PRO A 414 -0.86 12.61 14.00
C PRO A 414 -2.12 13.37 13.58
N LEU A 415 -2.65 14.26 14.43
CA LEU A 415 -3.86 15.04 14.16
C LEU A 415 -3.79 15.87 12.89
N HIS A 416 -2.59 16.24 12.43
CA HIS A 416 -2.40 16.85 11.11
C HIS A 416 -3.00 15.99 9.96
N GLN A 417 -3.14 14.67 10.14
CA GLN A 417 -3.79 13.77 9.18
C GLN A 417 -5.29 14.03 9.02
N LEU A 418 -5.97 14.58 10.04
CA LEU A 418 -7.36 15.06 9.92
C LEU A 418 -7.49 16.19 8.89
N PHE A 419 -6.39 16.89 8.63
CA PHE A 419 -6.28 17.98 7.66
C PHE A 419 -5.54 17.54 6.39
N SER A 420 -5.44 16.23 6.13
CA SER A 420 -4.78 15.75 4.92
C SER A 420 -5.64 15.99 3.67
N PRO A 421 -5.03 16.15 2.48
CA PRO A 421 -5.80 16.26 1.23
C PRO A 421 -6.77 15.11 1.01
N LEU A 422 -6.42 13.89 1.47
CA LEU A 422 -7.28 12.71 1.37
C LEU A 422 -8.54 12.86 2.21
N THR A 423 -8.40 13.21 3.49
CA THR A 423 -9.53 13.40 4.42
C THR A 423 -10.44 14.52 3.95
N ILE A 424 -9.86 15.66 3.55
CA ILE A 424 -10.64 16.79 3.05
C ILE A 424 -11.36 16.43 1.75
N THR A 425 -10.69 15.77 0.79
CA THR A 425 -11.32 15.33 -0.47
C THR A 425 -12.51 14.39 -0.23
N ALA A 426 -12.41 13.50 0.75
CA ALA A 426 -13.50 12.61 1.13
C ALA A 426 -14.67 13.40 1.75
N LEU A 427 -14.39 14.37 2.63
CA LEU A 427 -15.39 15.29 3.18
C LEU A 427 -16.08 16.17 2.12
N LEU A 428 -15.40 16.50 1.01
CA LEU A 428 -16.03 17.20 -0.11
C LEU A 428 -17.19 16.40 -0.69
N LYS A 429 -17.05 15.07 -0.72
CA LYS A 429 -18.02 14.13 -1.30
C LYS A 429 -19.05 13.65 -0.27
N ALA A 430 -18.82 13.94 1.01
CA ALA A 430 -19.65 13.51 2.13
C ALA A 430 -20.93 14.35 2.26
N SER A 431 -21.90 13.84 3.02
CA SER A 431 -23.15 14.49 3.43
C SER A 431 -22.91 15.66 4.39
N ASN A 432 -23.93 16.51 4.58
CA ASN A 432 -23.85 17.61 5.54
C ASN A 432 -23.62 17.12 6.98
N THR A 433 -24.20 15.97 7.36
CA THR A 433 -24.03 15.37 8.69
C THR A 433 -22.57 15.02 8.98
N GLU A 434 -21.86 14.44 7.99
CA GLU A 434 -20.44 14.08 8.08
C GLU A 434 -19.55 15.32 8.20
N ARG A 435 -19.86 16.39 7.45
CA ARG A 435 -19.17 17.68 7.58
C ARG A 435 -19.41 18.32 8.96
N THR A 436 -20.62 18.23 9.50
CA THR A 436 -20.93 18.70 10.86
C THR A 436 -20.16 17.89 11.90
N ASN A 437 -20.08 16.57 11.76
CA ASN A 437 -19.31 15.70 12.66
C ASN A 437 -17.81 16.04 12.63
N TYR A 438 -17.26 16.34 11.45
CA TYR A 438 -15.87 16.80 11.30
C TYR A 438 -15.63 18.12 12.03
N LEU A 439 -16.48 19.13 11.81
CA LEU A 439 -16.36 20.44 12.48
C LEU A 439 -16.50 20.30 14.00
N LEU A 440 -17.43 19.46 14.47
CA LEU A 440 -17.61 19.16 15.89
C LEU A 440 -16.34 18.53 16.49
N LEU A 441 -15.74 17.55 15.81
CA LEU A 441 -14.48 16.95 16.26
C LEU A 441 -13.37 18.01 16.35
N VAL A 442 -13.14 18.79 15.29
CA VAL A 442 -12.10 19.83 15.26
C VAL A 442 -12.32 20.85 16.38
N ARG A 443 -13.56 21.28 16.60
CA ARG A 443 -13.90 22.20 17.68
C ARG A 443 -13.59 21.62 19.05
N LYS A 444 -13.92 20.35 19.30
CA LYS A 444 -13.60 19.68 20.57
C LYS A 444 -12.08 19.59 20.82
N LEU A 445 -11.28 19.42 19.77
CA LEU A 445 -9.82 19.44 19.89
C LEU A 445 -9.30 20.82 20.30
N VAL A 446 -9.91 21.89 19.78
CA VAL A 446 -9.58 23.27 20.15
C VAL A 446 -10.05 23.60 21.57
N ASP A 447 -11.29 23.24 21.93
CA ASP A 447 -11.84 23.48 23.26
C ASP A 447 -11.03 22.76 24.37
N LYS A 448 -10.43 21.61 24.04
CA LYS A 448 -9.54 20.85 24.94
C LYS A 448 -8.07 21.31 24.90
N ALA A 449 -7.76 22.36 24.16
CA ALA A 449 -6.40 22.86 23.94
C ALA A 449 -5.43 21.78 23.38
N ILE A 450 -5.95 20.80 22.65
CA ILE A 450 -5.14 19.77 21.95
C ILE A 450 -4.55 20.35 20.66
N LEU A 451 -5.31 21.23 20.00
CA LEU A 451 -4.89 22.03 18.84
C LEU A 451 -5.22 23.50 19.09
N SER A 452 -4.39 24.40 18.59
CA SER A 452 -4.71 25.84 18.59
C SER A 452 -5.61 26.22 17.42
N GLU A 453 -6.40 27.29 17.57
CA GLU A 453 -7.24 27.81 16.48
C GLU A 453 -6.37 28.24 15.28
N GLU A 454 -5.19 28.82 15.55
CA GLU A 454 -4.20 29.20 14.54
C GLU A 454 -3.60 28.00 13.82
N GLU A 455 -3.34 26.89 14.53
CA GLU A 455 -2.84 25.64 13.95
C GLU A 455 -3.86 25.04 12.98
N VAL A 456 -5.14 24.97 13.37
CA VAL A 456 -6.24 24.47 12.53
C VAL A 456 -6.37 25.31 11.26
N ILE A 457 -6.42 26.64 11.40
CA ILE A 457 -6.52 27.55 10.26
C ILE A 457 -5.28 27.44 9.36
N SER A 458 -4.08 27.31 9.93
CA SER A 458 -2.84 27.10 9.18
C SER A 458 -2.86 25.80 8.38
N HIS A 459 -3.39 24.71 8.95
CA HIS A 459 -3.53 23.45 8.26
C HIS A 459 -4.50 23.51 7.08
N TRP A 460 -5.68 24.13 7.24
CA TRP A 460 -6.60 24.33 6.11
C TRP A 460 -6.06 25.30 5.07
N LYS A 461 -5.37 26.37 5.48
CA LYS A 461 -4.71 27.32 4.56
C LYS A 461 -3.59 26.69 3.74
N LYS A 462 -2.96 25.61 4.18
CA LYS A 462 -1.97 24.87 3.38
C LYS A 462 -2.60 24.05 2.26
N LEU A 463 -3.94 23.92 2.23
CA LEU A 463 -4.70 23.13 1.26
C LEU A 463 -5.37 24.01 0.17
N THR A 464 -4.99 25.28 0.06
CA THR A 464 -5.65 26.35 -0.73
C THR A 464 -5.74 26.15 -2.24
N ASP A 465 -5.28 25.02 -2.78
CA ASP A 465 -5.52 24.63 -4.18
C ASP A 465 -6.91 23.98 -4.39
N LEU A 466 -7.66 23.75 -3.30
CA LEU A 466 -9.03 23.23 -3.32
C LEU A 466 -10.01 24.37 -3.08
N THR A 467 -11.18 24.38 -3.71
CA THR A 467 -12.19 25.45 -3.59
C THR A 467 -13.00 25.41 -2.28
N LEU A 468 -13.04 24.26 -1.58
CA LEU A 468 -13.83 24.06 -0.35
C LEU A 468 -13.18 24.39 1.01
N PRO A 469 -11.84 24.53 1.19
CA PRO A 469 -11.25 24.92 2.47
C PRO A 469 -11.82 26.24 3.00
N ALA A 470 -12.19 27.17 2.11
CA ALA A 470 -12.75 28.47 2.49
C ALA A 470 -14.10 28.34 3.22
N GLU A 471 -15.02 27.51 2.72
CA GLU A 471 -16.33 27.29 3.35
C GLU A 471 -16.20 26.58 4.71
N LEU A 472 -15.28 25.62 4.85
CA LEU A 472 -15.03 24.95 6.14
C LEU A 472 -14.39 25.91 7.16
N ILE A 473 -13.45 26.75 6.73
CA ILE A 473 -12.85 27.80 7.57
C ILE A 473 -13.93 28.78 8.04
N GLU A 474 -14.78 29.25 7.13
CA GLU A 474 -15.86 30.20 7.44
C GLU A 474 -16.86 29.58 8.43
N ASN A 475 -17.34 28.36 8.18
CA ASN A 475 -18.25 27.66 9.10
C ASN A 475 -17.62 27.44 10.48
N PHE A 476 -16.33 27.09 10.54
CA PHE A 476 -15.62 26.95 11.81
C PHE A 476 -15.48 28.29 12.55
N GLN A 477 -15.22 29.39 11.83
CA GLN A 477 -15.14 30.74 12.38
C GLN A 477 -16.52 31.27 12.83
N LEU A 478 -17.59 30.97 12.09
CA LEU A 478 -18.96 31.29 12.49
C LEU A 478 -19.34 30.55 13.79
N GLN A 479 -18.94 29.28 13.92
CA GLN A 479 -19.11 28.52 15.15
C GLN A 479 -18.25 29.06 16.31
N SER A 480 -17.05 29.58 16.05
CA SER A 480 -16.21 30.18 17.09
C SER A 480 -16.72 31.55 17.55
N GLN A 481 -17.35 32.32 16.66
CA GLN A 481 -18.01 33.60 16.99
C GLN A 481 -19.36 33.40 17.72
N GLY A 482 -20.04 32.27 17.52
CA GLY A 482 -21.33 31.93 18.13
C GLY A 482 -21.31 31.65 19.64
N GLN A 483 -20.16 31.66 20.32
CA GLN A 483 -20.07 31.45 21.78
C GLN A 483 -20.37 32.70 22.63
N LYS A 484 -20.72 33.85 22.02
CA LYS A 484 -21.45 34.93 22.71
C LYS A 484 -22.88 35.03 22.18
N GLY A 485 -23.73 34.12 22.67
CA GLY A 485 -25.19 34.24 22.64
C GLY A 485 -25.84 34.13 21.27
N PHE A 486 -26.64 33.09 21.06
CA PHE A 486 -27.60 33.05 19.94
C PHE A 486 -28.57 34.24 19.99
N PRO A 487 -29.02 34.73 18.82
CA PRO A 487 -30.41 35.10 18.61
C PRO A 487 -31.13 34.09 17.69
N PRO A 488 -32.47 34.12 17.67
CA PRO A 488 -33.32 32.94 17.43
C PRO A 488 -33.64 32.66 15.96
N LEU A 489 -34.10 31.42 15.76
CA LEU A 489 -34.45 30.63 14.57
C LEU A 489 -35.32 31.26 13.45
N THR A 490 -35.40 32.57 13.32
CA THR A 490 -36.30 33.27 12.38
C THR A 490 -35.60 33.90 11.17
N GLU A 491 -34.27 34.00 11.16
CA GLU A 491 -33.54 34.60 10.02
C GLU A 491 -33.12 33.59 8.94
N MET A 492 -33.13 32.29 9.25
CA MET A 492 -32.76 31.25 8.27
C MET A 492 -33.87 30.97 7.23
N GLN A 493 -35.10 31.46 7.47
CA GLN A 493 -36.21 31.38 6.52
C GLN A 493 -36.18 32.50 5.48
N LYS A 494 -35.58 33.67 5.79
CA LYS A 494 -35.50 34.80 4.84
C LYS A 494 -34.49 34.58 3.70
N CYS A 495 -33.44 33.77 3.91
CA CYS A 495 -32.48 33.46 2.86
C CYS A 495 -32.98 32.42 1.84
N ILE A 496 -34.02 31.65 2.18
CA ILE A 496 -34.63 30.68 1.25
C ILE A 496 -35.62 31.38 0.31
N ASP A 497 -36.36 32.39 0.79
CA ASP A 497 -37.32 33.13 -0.04
C ASP A 497 -36.64 34.12 -1.01
N THR A 498 -35.37 34.47 -0.79
CA THR A 498 -34.63 35.40 -1.66
C THR A 498 -33.95 34.69 -2.85
N MET A 499 -33.90 33.35 -2.88
CA MET A 499 -33.27 32.57 -3.96
C MET A 499 -34.25 31.78 -4.84
N GLN A 500 -35.57 31.97 -4.68
CA GLN A 500 -36.59 31.33 -5.53
C GLN A 500 -37.29 32.26 -6.54
N ILE A 501 -36.80 33.49 -6.78
CA ILE A 501 -37.32 34.36 -7.84
C ILE A 501 -36.22 34.62 -8.87
N SER A 502 -36.20 33.78 -9.91
CA SER A 502 -35.61 34.01 -11.25
C SER A 502 -35.46 32.64 -11.95
N HIS A 503 -36.57 31.94 -12.22
CA HIS A 503 -37.11 31.66 -13.57
C HIS A 503 -36.02 31.30 -14.63
N GLN A 504 -35.97 30.04 -15.05
CA GLN A 504 -36.73 29.46 -16.16
C GLN A 504 -36.23 29.89 -17.56
N THR A 505 -35.72 28.89 -18.26
CA THR A 505 -36.07 28.47 -19.63
C THR A 505 -36.17 29.54 -20.72
N LEU A 506 -35.34 29.41 -21.76
CA LEU A 506 -35.77 29.69 -23.13
C LEU A 506 -35.06 28.75 -24.11
N GLU A 507 -35.78 27.70 -24.54
CA GLU A 507 -35.57 27.06 -25.83
C GLU A 507 -36.28 27.92 -26.92
N GLY A 508 -35.65 28.08 -28.09
CA GLY A 508 -36.34 28.06 -29.37
C GLY A 508 -36.59 29.36 -30.16
N ALA A 509 -36.01 29.38 -31.37
CA ALA A 509 -36.47 29.97 -32.64
C ALA A 509 -36.33 31.49 -32.91
N THR A 510 -35.36 31.85 -33.76
CA THR A 510 -35.57 32.03 -35.22
C THR A 510 -34.26 31.87 -35.97
#